data_AF-A0A388NR30-F1
#
_entry.id   AF-A0A388NR30-F1
#
_cell.length_a   1.000
_cell.length_b   1.000
_cell.length_c   1.000
_cell.angle_alpha   90.00
_cell.angle_beta   90.00
_cell.angle_gamma   90.00
#
_symmetry.space_group_name_H-M   'P 1'
#
loop_
_entity.id
_entity.type
_entity.pdbx_description
1 polymer ?
#
loop_
_entity_poly.entity_id
_entity_poly.type
_entity_poly.pdbx_seq_one_letter_code
_entity_poly.pdbx_strand_id
1 'polypeptide(L)'
;MGAQLVKQVAEKTNDVAGDGTTTATVLAQAMVKEGLRNLAAGAQPMELKYGIEQAVNAITEALRKIQLLSAENLRLQMLQQFQLKIKQLVI
;
A
#
# COMPACT_ATOMS: atom_id res chain seq x y z
N MET A 1 -13.92 23.52 -4.57
CA MET A 1 -12.51 23.26 -4.95
C MET A 1 -12.01 21.90 -4.44
N GLY A 2 -12.19 21.52 -3.16
CA GLY A 2 -11.70 20.23 -2.63
C GLY A 2 -12.23 18.96 -3.33
N ALA A 3 -13.51 18.93 -3.69
CA ALA A 3 -14.10 17.78 -4.39
C ALA A 3 -13.49 17.53 -5.80
N GLN A 4 -13.08 18.58 -6.50
CA GLN A 4 -12.40 18.43 -7.81
C GLN A 4 -10.99 17.87 -7.67
N LEU A 5 -10.27 18.20 -6.59
CA LEU A 5 -8.95 17.63 -6.31
C LEU A 5 -9.05 16.12 -6.03
N VAL A 6 -10.02 15.70 -5.23
CA VAL A 6 -10.25 14.26 -4.96
C VAL A 6 -10.65 13.52 -6.23
N LYS A 7 -11.48 14.12 -7.09
CA LYS A 7 -11.84 13.56 -8.39
C LYS A 7 -10.61 13.36 -9.29
N GLN A 8 -9.70 14.33 -9.35
CA GLN A 8 -8.45 14.20 -10.12
C GLN A 8 -7.52 13.08 -9.60
N VAL A 9 -7.50 12.85 -8.28
CA VAL A 9 -6.74 11.73 -7.68
C VAL A 9 -7.32 10.37 -8.10
N ALA A 10 -8.65 10.26 -8.11
CA ALA A 10 -9.34 9.05 -8.54
C ALA A 10 -9.13 8.79 -10.05
N GLU A 11 -9.25 9.82 -10.90
CA GLU A 11 -9.03 9.72 -12.35
C GLU A 11 -7.60 9.27 -12.68
N LYS A 12 -6.58 9.87 -12.06
CA LYS A 12 -5.17 9.45 -12.26
C LYS A 12 -4.90 8.02 -11.83
N THR A 13 -5.57 7.56 -10.77
CA THR A 13 -5.44 6.17 -10.31
C THR A 13 -6.05 5.21 -11.33
N ASN A 14 -7.21 5.57 -11.89
CA ASN A 14 -7.86 4.79 -12.95
C ASN A 14 -6.97 4.68 -14.19
N ASP A 15 -6.35 5.78 -14.62
CA ASP A 15 -5.57 5.84 -15.85
C ASP A 15 -4.30 4.96 -15.81
N VAL A 16 -3.71 4.78 -14.62
CA VAL A 16 -2.46 4.01 -14.46
C VAL A 16 -2.72 2.57 -14.01
N ALA A 17 -3.62 2.37 -13.03
CA ALA A 17 -3.85 1.07 -12.41
C ALA A 17 -5.07 0.32 -12.96
N GLY A 18 -6.03 1.02 -13.57
CA GLY A 18 -7.29 0.44 -14.07
C GLY A 18 -8.30 0.00 -12.99
N ASP A 19 -7.94 0.11 -11.71
CA ASP A 19 -8.75 -0.18 -10.53
C ASP A 19 -8.23 0.65 -9.33
N GLY A 20 -8.95 0.67 -8.21
CA GLY A 20 -8.53 1.33 -6.96
C GLY A 20 -9.00 2.79 -6.81
N THR A 21 -9.89 3.26 -7.69
CA THR A 21 -10.43 4.63 -7.67
C THR A 21 -11.19 4.94 -6.37
N THR A 22 -11.96 3.97 -5.86
CA THR A 22 -12.70 4.10 -4.59
C THR A 22 -11.74 4.17 -3.41
N THR A 23 -10.71 3.30 -3.40
CA THR A 23 -9.68 3.29 -2.37
C THR A 23 -8.90 4.61 -2.35
N ALA A 24 -8.48 5.11 -3.52
CA ALA A 24 -7.80 6.39 -3.65
C ALA A 24 -8.63 7.57 -3.14
N THR A 25 -9.94 7.57 -3.43
CA THR A 25 -10.87 8.62 -2.97
C THR A 25 -10.99 8.66 -1.45
N VAL A 26 -11.18 7.50 -0.81
CA VAL A 26 -11.33 7.42 0.66
C VAL A 26 -10.02 7.75 1.36
N LEU A 27 -8.89 7.29 0.84
CA LEU A 27 -7.56 7.63 1.38
C LEU A 27 -7.29 9.13 1.27
N ALA A 28 -7.56 9.75 0.12
CA ALA A 28 -7.39 11.19 -0.06
C ALA A 28 -8.25 11.99 0.93
N GLN A 29 -9.50 11.59 1.14
CA GLN A 29 -10.38 12.22 2.12
C GLN A 29 -9.83 12.09 3.55
N ALA A 30 -9.40 10.90 3.95
CA ALA A 30 -8.85 10.64 5.28
C ALA A 30 -7.56 11.44 5.54
N MET A 31 -6.65 11.48 4.57
CA MET A 31 -5.39 12.23 4.65
C MET A 31 -5.62 13.73 4.79
N VAL A 32 -6.56 14.31 4.04
CA VAL A 32 -6.92 15.72 4.17
C VAL A 32 -7.52 16.01 5.54
N LYS A 33 -8.45 15.17 6.01
CA LYS A 33 -9.08 15.34 7.32
C LYS A 33 -8.06 15.33 8.46
N GLU A 34 -7.18 14.33 8.50
CA GLU A 34 -6.17 14.22 9.56
C GLU A 34 -5.06 15.27 9.40
N GLY A 35 -4.65 15.60 8.18
CA GLY A 35 -3.69 16.68 7.92
C GLY A 35 -4.18 18.03 8.46
N LEU A 36 -5.45 18.37 8.21
CA LEU A 36 -6.06 19.60 8.74
C LEU A 36 -6.18 19.59 10.27
N ARG A 37 -6.49 18.44 10.87
CA ARG A 37 -6.53 18.29 12.33
C ARG A 37 -5.16 18.54 12.98
N ASN A 38 -4.10 17.96 12.41
CA ASN A 38 -2.73 18.14 12.91
C ASN A 38 -2.23 19.58 12.69
N LEU A 39 -2.58 20.19 11.55
CA LEU A 39 -2.29 21.59 11.29
C LEU A 39 -2.95 22.52 12.32
N ALA A 40 -4.22 22.27 12.64
CA ALA A 40 -4.94 23.03 13.67
C ALA A 40 -4.35 22.83 15.07
N ALA A 41 -3.68 21.70 15.33
CA ALA A 41 -2.94 21.44 16.56
C ALA A 41 -1.55 22.09 16.60
N GLY A 42 -1.15 22.82 15.54
CA GLY A 42 0.12 23.57 15.47
C GLY A 42 1.26 22.82 14.79
N ALA A 43 1.00 21.68 14.14
CA ALA A 43 2.04 20.98 13.38
C ALA A 43 2.48 21.79 12.14
N GLN A 44 3.77 21.74 11.81
CA GLN A 44 4.32 22.46 10.67
C GLN A 44 3.95 21.75 9.35
N PRO A 45 3.33 22.44 8.36
CA PRO A 45 2.87 21.82 7.11
C PRO A 45 3.95 21.08 6.33
N MET A 46 5.17 21.62 6.32
CA MET A 46 6.29 21.02 5.59
C MET A 46 6.76 19.72 6.23
N GLU A 47 6.76 19.64 7.56
CA GLU A 47 7.10 18.41 8.29
C GLU A 47 6.04 17.35 8.08
N LEU A 48 4.76 17.73 8.11
CA LEU A 48 3.64 16.82 7.79
C LEU A 48 3.80 16.23 6.38
N LYS A 49 4.08 17.08 5.39
CA LYS A 49 4.33 16.62 4.02
C LYS A 49 5.49 15.63 3.97
N TYR A 50 6.63 15.99 4.57
CA TYR A 50 7.81 15.14 4.57
C TYR A 50 7.55 13.79 5.25
N GLY A 51 6.88 13.79 6.40
CA GLY A 51 6.50 12.57 7.10
C GLY A 51 5.57 11.68 6.28
N ILE A 52 4.60 12.26 5.57
CA ILE A 52 3.71 11.53 4.67
C ILE A 52 4.50 10.89 3.53
N GLU A 53 5.40 11.61 2.88
CA GLU A 53 6.23 11.09 1.78
C GLU A 53 7.10 9.90 2.24
N GLN A 54 7.71 10.01 3.41
CA GLN A 54 8.53 8.93 3.99
C GLN A 54 7.69 7.71 4.37
N ALA A 55 6.50 7.92 4.93
CA ALA A 55 5.57 6.84 5.24
C ALA A 55 5.11 6.11 3.97
N VAL A 56 4.78 6.83 2.90
CA VAL A 56 4.39 6.25 1.61
C VAL A 56 5.53 5.40 1.03
N ASN A 57 6.78 5.88 1.08
CA ASN A 57 7.93 5.13 0.61
C ASN A 57 8.11 3.81 1.39
N ALA A 58 8.07 3.88 2.73
CA ALA A 58 8.22 2.70 3.58
C ALA A 58 7.11 1.68 3.36
N ILE A 59 5.86 2.13 3.23
CA ILE A 59 4.70 1.26 2.96
C ILE A 59 4.83 0.59 1.59
N THR A 60 5.22 1.35 0.56
CA THR A 60 5.39 0.82 -0.81
C THR A 60 6.45 -0.28 -0.85
N GLU A 61 7.56 -0.07 -0.15
CA GLU A 61 8.62 -1.07 -0.04
C GLU A 61 8.14 -2.33 0.69
N ALA A 62 7.42 -2.17 1.79
CA ALA A 62 6.83 -3.28 2.51
C ALA A 62 5.82 -4.08 1.65
N LEU A 63 4.96 -3.38 0.90
CA LEU A 63 4.00 -4.00 -0.02
C LEU A 63 4.70 -4.79 -1.13
N ARG A 64 5.77 -4.23 -1.71
CA ARG A 64 6.58 -4.92 -2.74
C ARG A 64 7.21 -6.19 -2.20
N LYS A 65 7.71 -6.14 -0.96
CA LYS A 65 8.26 -7.32 -0.28
C LYS A 65 7.20 -8.39 -0.07
N ILE A 66 5.99 -8.01 0.37
CA ILE A 66 4.86 -8.95 0.52
C ILE A 66 4.46 -9.58 -0.82
N GLN A 67 4.46 -8.79 -1.91
CA GLN A 67 4.14 -9.28 -3.25
C GLN A 67 5.14 -10.35 -3.74
N LEU A 68 6.43 -10.16 -3.50
CA LEU A 68 7.46 -11.15 -3.86
C LEU A 68 7.32 -12.46 -3.05
N LEU A 69 6.82 -12.37 -1.81
CA LEU A 69 6.62 -13.53 -0.95
C LEU A 69 5.46 -14.42 -1.41
N SER A 70 4.49 -13.92 -2.18
CA SER A 70 3.28 -14.69 -2.53
C SER A 70 3.38 -15.48 -3.84
N ALA A 71 4.12 -14.97 -4.84
CA ALA A 71 4.17 -15.59 -6.17
C ALA A 71 5.25 -16.68 -6.31
N GLU A 72 6.44 -16.48 -5.75
CA GLU A 72 7.58 -17.38 -5.94
C GLU A 72 7.71 -18.43 -4.82
N ASN A 73 7.43 -18.03 -3.57
CA ASN A 73 7.68 -18.90 -2.42
C ASN A 73 6.59 -19.97 -2.22
N LEU A 74 5.34 -19.72 -2.63
CA LEU A 74 4.26 -20.67 -2.38
C LEU A 74 4.42 -21.98 -3.16
N ARG A 75 4.89 -21.89 -4.42
CA ARG A 75 5.16 -23.07 -5.27
C ARG A 75 6.38 -23.84 -4.79
N LEU A 76 7.45 -23.14 -4.44
CA LEU A 76 8.68 -23.77 -3.94
C LEU A 76 8.50 -24.39 -2.55
N GLN A 77 7.73 -23.74 -1.66
CA GLN A 77 7.38 -24.31 -0.36
C GLN A 77 6.48 -25.54 -0.50
N MET A 78 5.49 -25.53 -1.41
CA MET A 78 4.69 -26.73 -1.67
C MET A 78 5.55 -27.89 -2.18
N LEU A 79 6.48 -27.64 -3.11
CA LEU A 79 7.40 -28.67 -3.62
C LEU A 79 8.34 -29.17 -2.52
N GLN A 80 8.90 -28.30 -1.69
CA GLN A 80 9.72 -28.72 -0.54
C GLN A 80 8.93 -29.54 0.48
N GLN A 81 7.71 -29.13 0.83
CA GLN A 81 6.83 -29.87 1.73
C GLN A 81 6.47 -31.26 1.16
N PHE A 82 6.25 -31.35 -0.15
CA PHE A 82 5.96 -32.61 -0.82
C PHE A 82 7.19 -33.54 -0.83
N GLN A 83 8.37 -33.02 -1.14
CA GLN A 83 9.63 -33.76 -1.05
C GLN A 83 9.91 -34.26 0.38
N LEU A 84 9.64 -33.43 1.39
CA LEU A 84 9.82 -33.81 2.80
C LEU A 84 8.86 -34.95 3.21
N LYS A 85 7.59 -34.87 2.81
CA LYS A 85 6.59 -35.94 3.04
C LYS A 85 6.97 -37.24 2.35
N ILE A 86 7.46 -37.21 1.10
CA ILE A 86 7.94 -38.42 0.42
C ILE A 86 9.12 -39.02 1.18
N LYS A 87 10.09 -38.20 1.60
CA LYS A 87 11.25 -38.67 2.35
C LYS A 87 10.88 -39.33 3.68
N GLN A 88 9.84 -38.84 4.35
CA GLN A 88 9.28 -39.43 5.57
C GLN A 88 8.47 -40.73 5.33
N LEU A 89 8.00 -40.97 4.12
CA LEU A 89 7.21 -42.18 3.79
C LEU A 89 8.09 -43.37 3.40
N VAL A 90 9.30 -43.11 2.93
CA VAL A 90 10.24 -44.11 2.38
C VAL A 90 11.28 -44.57 3.44
N ILE A 91 11.32 -43.94 4.61
CA ILE A 91 12.13 -44.33 5.78
C ILE A 91 11.17 -44.85 6.85
#